data_AF-A0A813AP78-F1
#
_entry.id   AF-A0A813AP78-F1
#
_cell.length_a   1.000
_cell.length_b   1.000
_cell.length_c   1.000
_cell.angle_alpha   90.00
_cell.angle_beta   90.00
_cell.angle_gamma   90.00
#
_symmetry.space_group_name_H-M   'P 1'
#
loop_
_entity.id
_entity.type
_entity.pdbx_description
1 polymer ?
#
loop_
_entity_poly.entity_id
_entity_poly.type
_entity_poly.pdbx_seq_one_letter_code
_entity_poly.pdbx_strand_id
1 'polypeptide(L)'
;MAQPGVVEVLAAPDDVYADYLEAYLLLTSVRLAFLACSGREPPTALGMMARNDLLLWVMENIYEPWRSALCQYADALACTFSHRRHPTLPLPRWPATPAVSEAESLALHFLDAGNVPLWNAARQVVNLLQRESPRHKDVTPGAASSATFGVYATGPFAGMCKLTLTHPNVTRLLNCFITRLCPNHRWTTVAVLFNYQLSPHKDHGNAVTPSLVTSLSLHEDGEIWIENPEGTAVSTHEGLPRLGCRYSLQLQAVRFQAHRMLHQTCEWTSFDRVVVSAYTVSRWEALQMPWQEQLADLGFYLPDRTVQVKQPRLHDDCLPCVVR
;
A
#
# COMPACT_ATOMS: atom_id res chain seq x y z
N MET A 1 -2.83 -15.26 -18.10
CA MET A 1 -3.39 -15.65 -16.79
C MET A 1 -2.30 -16.33 -16.00
N ALA A 2 -2.00 -15.88 -14.78
CA ALA A 2 -1.05 -16.55 -13.89
C ALA A 2 -1.55 -17.95 -13.53
N GLN A 3 -0.68 -18.95 -13.47
CA GLN A 3 -1.07 -20.30 -13.07
C GLN A 3 -1.56 -20.29 -11.60
N PRO A 4 -2.56 -21.13 -11.24
CA PRO A 4 -2.99 -21.31 -9.85
C PRO A 4 -1.80 -21.61 -8.93
N GLY A 5 -1.66 -20.86 -7.83
CA GLY A 5 -0.62 -21.08 -6.83
C GLY A 5 0.73 -20.40 -7.08
N VAL A 6 0.89 -19.63 -8.17
CA VAL A 6 2.13 -18.90 -8.43
C VAL A 6 2.14 -17.56 -7.67
N VAL A 7 3.23 -17.33 -6.94
CA VAL A 7 3.60 -16.00 -6.41
C VAL A 7 4.56 -15.35 -7.40
N GLU A 8 4.25 -14.13 -7.80
CA GLU A 8 5.12 -13.31 -8.65
C GLU A 8 5.73 -12.19 -7.83
N VAL A 9 7.05 -12.09 -7.86
CA VAL A 9 7.80 -10.97 -7.27
C VAL A 9 8.19 -10.03 -8.41
N LEU A 10 7.71 -8.80 -8.35
CA LEU A 10 7.91 -7.78 -9.36
C LEU A 10 8.89 -6.74 -8.81
N ALA A 11 10.06 -6.62 -9.44
CA ALA A 11 11.01 -5.58 -9.08
C ALA A 11 10.41 -4.18 -9.26
N ALA A 12 10.74 -3.25 -8.37
CA ALA A 12 10.36 -1.86 -8.54
C ALA A 12 10.94 -1.29 -9.85
N PRO A 13 10.17 -0.51 -10.63
CA PRO A 13 10.68 0.25 -11.76
C PRO A 13 11.82 1.21 -11.35
N ASP A 14 12.73 1.51 -12.26
CA ASP A 14 13.96 2.29 -11.96
C ASP A 14 13.74 3.64 -11.27
N ASP A 15 12.63 4.32 -11.59
CA ASP A 15 12.20 5.58 -10.96
C ASP A 15 11.76 5.35 -9.51
N VAL A 16 10.92 4.35 -9.27
CA VAL A 16 10.46 3.99 -7.92
C VAL A 16 11.62 3.45 -7.06
N TYR A 17 12.48 2.63 -7.65
CA TYR A 17 13.67 2.10 -7.00
C TYR A 17 14.60 3.22 -6.53
N ALA A 18 14.82 4.23 -7.37
CA ALA A 18 15.67 5.38 -7.04
C ALA A 18 15.11 6.21 -5.89
N ASP A 19 13.83 6.59 -5.99
CA ASP A 19 13.14 7.37 -4.96
C ASP A 19 13.19 6.64 -3.60
N TYR A 20 12.95 5.33 -3.62
CA TYR A 20 13.05 4.49 -2.44
C TYR A 20 14.48 4.47 -1.89
N LEU A 21 15.48 4.23 -2.74
CA LEU A 21 16.86 4.09 -2.30
C LEU A 21 17.39 5.38 -1.68
N GLU A 22 17.07 6.53 -2.28
CA GLU A 22 17.41 7.85 -1.71
C GLU A 22 16.82 7.99 -0.31
N ALA A 23 15.51 7.74 -0.16
CA ALA A 23 14.82 7.86 1.12
C ALA A 23 15.35 6.86 2.16
N TYR A 24 15.63 5.63 1.75
CA TYR A 24 16.18 4.58 2.60
C TYR A 24 17.55 4.98 3.14
N LEU A 25 18.48 5.36 2.26
CA LEU A 25 19.83 5.76 2.66
C LEU A 25 19.80 6.94 3.63
N LEU A 26 19.00 7.96 3.34
CA LEU A 26 18.85 9.11 4.22
C LEU A 26 18.27 8.70 5.59
N LEU A 27 17.16 7.96 5.62
CA LEU A 27 16.52 7.55 6.86
C LEU A 27 17.43 6.64 7.71
N THR A 28 18.15 5.71 7.09
CA THR A 28 19.13 4.86 7.78
C THR A 28 20.22 5.71 8.44
N SER A 29 20.78 6.69 7.73
CA SER A 29 21.77 7.60 8.31
C SER A 29 21.21 8.44 9.45
N VAL A 30 19.98 8.93 9.32
CA VAL A 30 19.28 9.68 10.39
C VAL A 30 19.08 8.81 11.63
N ARG A 31 18.61 7.57 11.46
CA ARG A 31 18.44 6.61 12.57
C ARG A 31 19.74 6.35 13.30
N LEU A 32 20.82 6.06 12.57
CA LEU A 32 22.13 5.78 13.15
C LEU A 32 22.70 6.99 13.90
N ALA A 33 22.57 8.19 13.34
CA ALA A 33 23.00 9.42 14.01
C ALA A 33 22.19 9.70 15.28
N PHE A 34 20.86 9.52 15.22
CA PHE A 34 20.00 9.71 16.39
C PHE A 34 20.31 8.70 17.50
N LEU A 35 20.54 7.43 17.14
CA LEU A 35 20.94 6.39 18.09
C LEU A 35 22.29 6.73 18.74
N ALA A 36 23.25 7.22 17.96
CA ALA A 36 24.55 7.66 18.47
C ALA A 36 24.43 8.86 19.43
N CYS A 37 23.52 9.79 19.18
CA CYS A 37 23.30 10.96 20.03
C CYS A 37 22.49 10.65 21.30
N SER A 38 21.45 9.82 21.19
CA SER A 38 20.43 9.66 22.23
C SER A 38 20.47 8.34 22.99
N GLY A 39 21.13 7.32 22.42
CA GLY A 39 21.09 5.93 22.90
C GLY A 39 19.72 5.27 22.77
N ARG A 40 18.78 5.85 22.00
CA ARG A 40 17.42 5.35 21.81
C ARG A 40 17.06 5.27 20.33
N GLU A 41 16.06 4.44 20.02
CA GLU A 41 15.46 4.42 18.68
C GLU A 41 14.64 5.70 18.44
N PRO A 42 14.63 6.21 17.20
CA PRO A 42 13.79 7.36 16.85
C PRO A 42 12.30 6.95 16.76
N PRO A 43 11.38 7.93 16.67
CA PRO A 43 9.97 7.64 16.48
C PRO A 43 9.69 6.80 15.22
N THR A 44 8.77 5.85 15.32
CA THR A 44 8.44 4.91 14.22
C THR A 44 7.86 5.62 12.99
N ALA A 45 7.23 6.79 13.20
CA ALA A 45 6.62 7.60 12.15
C ALA A 45 7.64 8.15 11.12
N LEU A 46 8.94 8.20 11.45
CA LEU A 46 9.98 8.65 10.51
C LEU A 46 10.02 7.79 9.24
N GLY A 47 9.62 6.52 9.32
CA GLY A 47 9.53 5.61 8.18
C GLY A 47 8.58 6.06 7.07
N MET A 48 7.71 7.05 7.33
CA MET A 48 6.77 7.64 6.36
C MET A 48 7.08 9.11 6.00
N MET A 49 8.02 9.77 6.68
CA MET A 49 8.32 11.19 6.44
C MET A 49 8.91 11.40 5.05
N ALA A 50 8.53 12.53 4.43
CA ALA A 50 9.21 12.99 3.22
C ALA A 50 10.57 13.58 3.57
N ARG A 51 11.44 13.75 2.56
CA ARG A 51 12.80 14.30 2.72
C ARG A 51 12.81 15.58 3.56
N ASN A 52 11.98 16.56 3.22
CA ASN A 52 12.01 17.86 3.87
C ASN A 52 11.49 17.79 5.33
N ASP A 53 10.46 16.99 5.59
CA ASP A 53 9.96 16.77 6.95
C ASP A 53 10.99 16.05 7.81
N LEU A 54 11.68 15.05 7.23
CA LEU A 54 12.75 14.34 7.90
C LEU A 54 13.93 15.27 8.22
N LEU A 55 14.32 16.16 7.30
CA LEU A 55 15.38 17.14 7.55
C LEU A 55 14.96 18.17 8.60
N LEU A 56 13.71 18.62 8.60
CA LEU A 56 13.19 19.46 9.68
C LEU A 56 13.31 18.75 11.03
N TRP A 57 12.91 17.48 11.10
CA TRP A 57 13.06 16.67 12.30
C TRP A 57 14.53 16.52 12.74
N VAL A 58 15.46 16.34 11.79
CA VAL A 58 16.92 16.30 12.04
C VAL A 58 17.40 17.61 12.68
N MET A 59 16.93 18.76 12.17
CA MET A 59 17.31 20.07 12.71
C MET A 59 16.86 20.26 14.17
N GLU A 60 15.75 19.64 14.56
CA GLU A 60 15.20 19.72 15.91
C GLU A 60 15.81 18.69 16.88
N ASN A 61 16.18 17.50 16.39
CA ASN A 61 16.44 16.34 17.26
C ASN A 61 17.88 15.80 17.21
N ILE A 62 18.70 16.21 16.24
CA ILE A 62 20.09 15.74 16.10
C ILE A 62 21.05 16.90 16.39
N TYR A 63 22.09 16.65 17.19
CA TYR A 63 23.10 17.65 17.55
C TYR A 63 24.33 17.60 16.64
N GLU A 64 25.17 18.63 16.71
CA GLU A 64 26.46 18.63 16.00
C GLU A 64 27.42 17.58 16.56
N PRO A 65 28.33 17.02 15.74
CA PRO A 65 28.58 17.33 14.32
C PRO A 65 27.65 16.58 13.33
N TRP A 66 26.79 15.70 13.83
CA TRP A 66 25.98 14.80 13.00
C TRP A 66 24.95 15.53 12.16
N ARG A 67 24.35 16.60 12.70
CA ARG A 67 23.37 17.42 11.98
C ARG A 67 23.96 17.98 10.68
N SER A 68 25.09 18.67 10.76
CA SER A 68 25.73 19.25 9.57
C SER A 68 26.14 18.17 8.55
N ALA A 69 26.65 17.03 9.02
CA ALA A 69 27.00 15.91 8.15
C ALA A 69 25.79 15.31 7.44
N LEU A 70 24.64 15.16 8.13
CA LEU A 70 23.41 14.66 7.54
C LEU A 70 22.83 15.59 6.49
N CYS A 71 22.85 16.91 6.71
CA CYS A 71 22.40 17.88 5.71
C CYS A 71 23.24 17.80 4.44
N GLN A 72 24.58 17.75 4.58
CA GLN A 72 25.49 17.58 3.44
C GLN A 72 25.24 16.25 2.70
N TYR A 73 25.01 15.18 3.46
CA TYR A 73 24.70 13.88 2.88
C TYR A 73 23.37 13.88 2.12
N ALA A 74 22.33 14.51 2.68
CA ALA A 74 21.03 14.63 2.03
C ALA A 74 21.10 15.43 0.71
N ASP A 75 21.97 16.43 0.62
CA ASP A 75 22.18 17.18 -0.61
C ASP A 75 23.00 16.38 -1.64
N ALA A 76 24.00 15.62 -1.19
CA ALA A 76 24.76 14.72 -2.05
C ALA A 76 23.88 13.60 -2.64
N LEU A 77 22.97 13.04 -1.83
CA LEU A 77 21.96 12.09 -2.29
C LEU A 77 21.05 12.73 -3.35
N ALA A 78 20.48 13.91 -3.06
CA ALA A 78 19.61 14.61 -4.01
C ALA A 78 20.32 14.85 -5.36
N CYS A 79 21.58 15.30 -5.37
CA CYS A 79 22.37 15.46 -6.60
C CYS A 79 22.60 14.13 -7.35
N THR A 80 22.74 13.02 -6.63
CA THR A 80 22.97 11.70 -7.22
C THR A 80 21.70 11.16 -7.91
N PHE A 81 20.51 11.45 -7.37
CA PHE A 81 19.25 10.91 -7.85
C PHE A 81 18.41 11.88 -8.72
N SER A 82 18.73 13.18 -8.75
CA SER A 82 17.93 14.24 -9.41
C SER A 82 17.91 14.21 -10.94
N HIS A 83 18.80 13.48 -11.61
CA HIS A 83 18.82 13.40 -13.08
C HIS A 83 17.83 12.38 -13.68
N ARG A 84 16.94 11.79 -12.85
CA ARG A 84 16.06 10.71 -13.30
C ARG A 84 14.77 11.23 -13.90
N ARG A 85 14.30 10.54 -14.94
CA ARG A 85 13.00 10.83 -15.57
C ARG A 85 11.89 10.25 -14.71
N HIS A 86 11.07 11.13 -14.14
CA HIS A 86 9.85 10.74 -13.46
C HIS A 86 8.73 10.37 -14.47
N PRO A 87 7.79 9.51 -14.09
CA PRO A 87 6.69 9.12 -14.97
C PRO A 87 5.76 10.32 -15.19
N THR A 88 5.15 10.35 -16.38
CA THR A 88 4.04 11.28 -16.64
C THR A 88 2.83 10.83 -15.84
N LEU A 89 2.30 11.74 -15.03
CA LEU A 89 1.12 11.52 -14.22
C LEU A 89 -0.15 11.77 -15.03
N PRO A 90 -1.26 11.10 -14.67
CA PRO A 90 -2.55 11.37 -15.30
C PRO A 90 -3.01 12.79 -14.95
N LEU A 91 -3.82 13.39 -15.84
CA LEU A 91 -4.39 14.70 -15.57
C LEU A 91 -5.20 14.69 -14.27
N PRO A 92 -5.18 15.77 -13.48
CA PRO A 92 -6.05 15.91 -12.32
C PRO A 92 -7.53 15.97 -12.71
N ARG A 93 -8.40 15.62 -11.76
CA ARG A 93 -9.84 15.79 -11.89
C ARG A 93 -10.24 17.15 -11.34
N TRP A 94 -10.80 17.98 -12.23
CA TRP A 94 -11.39 19.29 -11.92
C TRP A 94 -12.91 19.25 -12.10
N PRO A 95 -13.68 20.14 -11.43
CA PRO A 95 -13.22 21.08 -10.40
C PRO A 95 -12.90 20.36 -9.09
N ALA A 96 -11.92 20.89 -8.33
CA ALA A 96 -11.75 20.50 -6.95
C ALA A 96 -13.00 20.94 -6.16
N THR A 97 -13.56 20.07 -5.32
CA THR A 97 -14.71 20.42 -4.48
C THR A 97 -14.34 21.52 -3.48
N PRO A 98 -15.26 22.37 -2.99
CA PRO A 98 -14.89 23.53 -2.16
C PRO A 98 -14.28 23.20 -0.78
N ALA A 99 -14.43 21.94 -0.31
CA ALA A 99 -13.90 21.45 0.96
C ALA A 99 -12.94 20.28 0.71
N VAL A 100 -11.82 20.55 0.03
CA VAL A 100 -10.78 19.57 -0.26
C VAL A 100 -10.00 19.25 1.03
N SER A 101 -9.77 17.96 1.32
CA SER A 101 -8.84 17.58 2.38
C SER A 101 -7.40 17.95 2.01
N GLU A 102 -6.49 18.00 2.98
CA GLU A 102 -5.06 18.25 2.69
C GLU A 102 -4.49 17.17 1.75
N ALA A 103 -4.85 15.90 1.97
CA ALA A 103 -4.44 14.78 1.11
C ALA A 103 -4.90 14.96 -0.34
N GLU A 104 -6.16 15.31 -0.55
CA GLU A 104 -6.70 15.52 -1.90
C GLU A 104 -6.13 16.77 -2.57
N SER A 105 -5.85 17.82 -1.81
CA SER A 105 -5.21 19.04 -2.32
C SER A 105 -3.76 18.79 -2.75
N LEU A 106 -3.02 18.01 -1.95
CA LEU A 106 -1.66 17.63 -2.26
C LEU A 106 -1.61 16.69 -3.48
N ALA A 107 -2.54 15.74 -3.58
CA ALA A 107 -2.64 14.88 -4.76
C ALA A 107 -2.96 15.68 -6.02
N LEU A 108 -3.89 16.64 -5.95
CA LEU A 108 -4.19 17.57 -7.04
C LEU A 108 -2.93 18.31 -7.49
N HIS A 109 -2.15 18.86 -6.55
CA HIS A 109 -0.92 19.58 -6.85
C HIS A 109 0.11 18.70 -7.58
N PHE A 110 0.32 17.46 -7.12
CA PHE A 110 1.23 16.53 -7.80
C PHE A 110 0.75 16.15 -9.20
N LEU A 111 -0.54 15.89 -9.39
CA LEU A 111 -1.10 15.57 -10.71
C LEU A 111 -1.02 16.77 -11.66
N ASP A 112 -1.25 17.99 -11.18
CA ASP A 112 -1.17 19.24 -11.96
C ASP A 112 0.27 19.55 -12.40
N ALA A 113 1.26 19.25 -11.55
CA ALA A 113 2.68 19.34 -11.90
C ALA A 113 3.07 18.38 -13.05
N GLY A 114 2.30 17.30 -13.27
CA GLY A 114 2.44 16.38 -14.40
C GLY A 114 3.59 15.38 -14.32
N ASN A 115 4.66 15.68 -13.57
CA ASN A 115 5.77 14.76 -13.34
C ASN A 115 6.41 15.00 -11.96
N VAL A 116 6.33 14.01 -11.07
CA VAL A 116 6.98 14.04 -9.75
C VAL A 116 7.50 12.66 -9.37
N PRO A 117 8.39 12.54 -8.36
CA PRO A 117 8.80 11.25 -7.79
C PRO A 117 7.58 10.48 -7.25
N LEU A 118 7.04 9.55 -8.05
CA LEU A 118 5.69 8.98 -7.86
C LEU A 118 5.54 8.24 -6.52
N TRP A 119 6.57 7.52 -6.11
CA TRP A 119 6.53 6.80 -4.83
C TRP A 119 6.52 7.76 -3.65
N ASN A 120 7.35 8.80 -3.67
CA ASN A 120 7.35 9.85 -2.63
C ASN A 120 6.04 10.65 -2.63
N ALA A 121 5.45 10.93 -3.78
CA ALA A 121 4.16 11.61 -3.90
C ALA A 121 3.03 10.78 -3.27
N ALA A 122 2.96 9.49 -3.60
CA ALA A 122 1.98 8.57 -3.03
C ALA A 122 2.08 8.50 -1.49
N ARG A 123 3.30 8.41 -0.95
CA ARG A 123 3.55 8.36 0.49
C ARG A 123 3.11 9.62 1.23
N GLN A 124 3.45 10.79 0.70
CA GLN A 124 3.08 12.07 1.30
C GLN A 124 1.57 12.25 1.36
N VAL A 125 0.87 11.96 0.26
CA VAL A 125 -0.60 12.01 0.21
C VAL A 125 -1.22 11.02 1.20
N VAL A 126 -0.72 9.80 1.25
CA VAL A 126 -1.20 8.75 2.16
C VAL A 126 -1.02 9.15 3.63
N ASN A 127 0.06 9.83 3.97
CA ASN A 127 0.32 10.25 5.35
C ASN A 127 -0.74 11.24 5.87
N LEU A 128 -1.34 12.03 4.98
CA LEU A 128 -2.37 13.04 5.27
C LEU A 128 -3.81 12.49 5.26
N LEU A 129 -4.00 11.20 4.94
CA LEU A 129 -5.35 10.63 4.87
C LEU A 129 -5.99 10.51 6.26
N GLN A 130 -7.28 10.83 6.32
CA GLN A 130 -8.13 10.39 7.44
C GLN A 130 -8.26 8.87 7.40
N ARG A 131 -7.87 8.22 8.49
CA ARG A 131 -7.77 6.76 8.57
C ARG A 131 -9.01 6.17 9.23
N GLU A 132 -9.47 5.05 8.70
CA GLU A 132 -10.55 4.24 9.25
C GLU A 132 -10.00 3.26 10.30
N SER A 133 -10.79 2.97 11.33
CA SER A 133 -10.47 1.92 12.29
C SER A 133 -10.36 0.55 11.60
N PRO A 134 -9.58 -0.40 12.17
CA PRO A 134 -9.43 -1.70 11.56
C PRO A 134 -10.75 -2.45 11.41
N ARG A 135 -10.93 -3.11 10.26
CA ARG A 135 -12.11 -3.95 9.98
C ARG A 135 -11.97 -5.38 10.50
N HIS A 136 -10.74 -5.82 10.75
CA HIS A 136 -10.46 -7.18 11.23
C HIS A 136 -10.56 -7.21 12.76
N LYS A 137 -11.31 -8.18 13.29
CA LYS A 137 -11.54 -8.33 14.73
C LYS A 137 -10.25 -8.67 15.50
N ASP A 138 -9.30 -9.30 14.81
CA ASP A 138 -8.03 -9.74 15.40
C ASP A 138 -6.99 -8.61 15.49
N VAL A 139 -7.33 -7.41 15.00
CA VAL A 139 -6.45 -6.25 15.04
C VAL A 139 -6.89 -5.32 16.16
N THR A 140 -5.99 -5.08 17.12
CA THR A 140 -6.25 -4.22 18.27
C THR A 140 -6.64 -2.81 17.81
N PRO A 141 -7.82 -2.28 18.23
CA PRO A 141 -8.22 -0.91 17.92
C PRO A 141 -7.18 0.10 18.39
N GLY A 142 -6.82 1.05 17.52
CA GLY A 142 -5.81 2.07 17.79
C GLY A 142 -4.36 1.66 17.49
N ALA A 143 -4.07 0.36 17.34
CA ALA A 143 -2.73 -0.12 16.93
C ALA A 143 -2.54 -0.09 15.41
N ALA A 144 -3.64 -0.13 14.66
CA ALA A 144 -3.63 -0.15 13.20
C ALA A 144 -4.78 0.69 12.64
N SER A 145 -4.70 1.01 11.36
CA SER A 145 -5.78 1.72 10.65
C SER A 145 -5.70 1.48 9.15
N SER A 146 -6.75 1.85 8.41
CA SER A 146 -6.78 1.63 6.95
C SER A 146 -7.45 2.77 6.22
N ALA A 147 -7.19 2.89 4.92
CA ALA A 147 -7.91 3.77 4.01
C ALA A 147 -8.17 2.99 2.72
N THR A 148 -9.44 2.84 2.33
CA THR A 148 -9.82 2.01 1.18
C THR A 148 -10.53 2.83 0.10
N PHE A 149 -10.07 2.66 -1.14
CA PHE A 149 -10.55 3.29 -2.35
C PHE A 149 -11.04 2.24 -3.34
N GLY A 150 -11.87 2.65 -4.30
CA GLY A 150 -12.52 1.78 -5.27
C GLY A 150 -13.86 1.24 -4.80
N VAL A 151 -14.07 -0.06 -4.98
CA VAL A 151 -15.32 -0.78 -4.73
C VAL A 151 -15.29 -1.48 -3.37
N TYR A 152 -16.45 -1.56 -2.70
CA TYR A 152 -16.71 -2.50 -1.61
C TYR A 152 -17.88 -3.42 -1.97
N ALA A 153 -17.90 -4.60 -1.36
CA ALA A 153 -19.04 -5.52 -1.40
C ALA A 153 -19.35 -6.03 0.01
N THR A 154 -20.63 -6.08 0.35
CA THR A 154 -21.13 -6.59 1.63
C THR A 154 -22.46 -7.28 1.41
N GLY A 155 -22.46 -8.61 1.53
CA GLY A 155 -23.64 -9.43 1.26
C GLY A 155 -24.12 -9.29 -0.19
N PRO A 156 -25.38 -8.86 -0.43
CA PRO A 156 -25.90 -8.64 -1.78
C PRO A 156 -25.52 -7.27 -2.37
N PHE A 157 -24.91 -6.37 -1.59
CA PHE A 157 -24.65 -5.00 -2.00
C PHE A 157 -23.22 -4.81 -2.47
N ALA A 158 -23.05 -4.07 -3.57
CA ALA A 158 -21.77 -3.54 -4.04
C ALA A 158 -21.88 -2.03 -4.27
N GLY A 159 -20.84 -1.29 -3.93
CA GLY A 159 -20.85 0.18 -4.02
C GLY A 159 -19.45 0.78 -4.02
N MET A 160 -19.40 2.11 -4.10
CA MET A 160 -18.14 2.87 -4.08
C MET A 160 -17.74 3.20 -2.64
N CYS A 161 -16.47 3.01 -2.30
CA CYS A 161 -15.94 3.47 -1.02
C CYS A 161 -16.07 4.99 -0.91
N LYS A 162 -16.33 5.49 0.30
CA LYS A 162 -16.48 6.93 0.57
C LYS A 162 -15.25 7.72 0.08
N LEU A 163 -14.05 7.22 0.37
CA LEU A 163 -12.79 7.86 -0.02
C LEU A 163 -12.63 7.96 -1.55
N THR A 164 -13.16 7.00 -2.32
CA THR A 164 -13.18 7.07 -3.79
C THR A 164 -13.96 8.28 -4.30
N LEU A 165 -15.05 8.63 -3.62
CA LEU A 165 -15.93 9.72 -4.00
C LEU A 165 -15.39 11.08 -3.51
N THR A 166 -14.76 11.10 -2.33
CA THR A 166 -14.28 12.34 -1.71
C THR A 166 -12.84 12.69 -2.05
N HIS A 167 -12.04 11.73 -2.52
CA HIS A 167 -10.62 11.91 -2.85
C HIS A 167 -10.28 11.35 -4.24
N PRO A 168 -10.89 11.88 -5.32
CA PRO A 168 -10.65 11.39 -6.67
C PRO A 168 -9.18 11.54 -7.12
N ASN A 169 -8.50 12.63 -6.77
CA ASN A 169 -7.10 12.84 -7.16
C ASN A 169 -6.15 11.94 -6.37
N VAL A 170 -6.40 11.69 -5.08
CA VAL A 170 -5.67 10.65 -4.33
C VAL A 170 -5.84 9.29 -5.02
N THR A 171 -7.07 8.96 -5.39
CA THR A 171 -7.38 7.68 -6.05
C THR A 171 -6.63 7.53 -7.37
N ARG A 172 -6.60 8.58 -8.20
CA ARG A 172 -5.86 8.62 -9.47
C ARG A 172 -4.36 8.44 -9.26
N LEU A 173 -3.78 9.13 -8.27
CA LEU A 173 -2.36 9.04 -7.95
C LEU A 173 -1.99 7.61 -7.50
N LEU A 174 -2.78 7.00 -6.61
CA LEU A 174 -2.56 5.63 -6.15
C LEU A 174 -2.72 4.62 -7.30
N ASN A 175 -3.74 4.78 -8.16
CA ASN A 175 -3.91 3.92 -9.34
C ASN A 175 -2.76 4.07 -10.35
N CYS A 176 -2.23 5.28 -10.52
CA CYS A 176 -1.03 5.52 -11.32
C CYS A 176 0.17 4.77 -10.73
N PHE A 177 0.37 4.81 -9.41
CA PHE A 177 1.42 4.05 -8.73
C PHE A 177 1.28 2.54 -8.93
N ILE A 178 0.09 1.97 -8.74
CA ILE A 178 -0.18 0.55 -8.97
C ILE A 178 0.09 0.16 -10.44
N THR A 179 -0.37 0.97 -11.40
CA THR A 179 -0.13 0.75 -12.83
C THR A 179 1.36 0.80 -13.15
N ARG A 180 2.11 1.71 -12.52
CA ARG A 180 3.57 1.83 -12.71
C ARG A 180 4.30 0.57 -12.27
N LEU A 181 3.89 -0.04 -11.15
CA LEU A 181 4.47 -1.29 -10.64
C LEU A 181 4.10 -2.51 -11.47
N CYS A 182 2.84 -2.60 -11.90
CA CYS A 182 2.34 -3.73 -12.67
C CYS A 182 1.29 -3.27 -13.70
N PRO A 183 1.71 -2.89 -14.92
CA PRO A 183 0.80 -2.33 -15.94
C PRO A 183 -0.35 -3.26 -16.34
N ASN A 184 -0.14 -4.57 -16.18
CA ASN A 184 -1.12 -5.59 -16.54
C ASN A 184 -1.93 -6.11 -15.34
N HIS A 185 -1.76 -5.53 -14.16
CA HIS A 185 -2.62 -5.86 -13.02
C HIS A 185 -4.06 -5.46 -13.30
N ARG A 186 -5.02 -6.17 -12.70
CA ARG A 186 -6.44 -5.80 -12.75
C ARG A 186 -6.99 -5.75 -11.34
N TRP A 187 -7.64 -4.65 -11.00
CA TRP A 187 -8.14 -4.42 -9.65
C TRP A 187 -9.33 -3.46 -9.68
N THR A 188 -10.13 -3.53 -8.63
CA THR A 188 -11.29 -2.64 -8.41
C THR A 188 -11.14 -1.82 -7.15
N THR A 189 -10.16 -2.16 -6.32
CA THR A 189 -10.04 -1.69 -4.95
C THR A 189 -8.56 -1.53 -4.60
N VAL A 190 -8.24 -0.43 -3.93
CA VAL A 190 -6.92 -0.17 -3.35
C VAL A 190 -7.11 0.08 -1.87
N ALA A 191 -6.49 -0.75 -1.04
CA ALA A 191 -6.46 -0.56 0.41
C ALA A 191 -5.05 -0.16 0.85
N VAL A 192 -4.97 0.92 1.62
CA VAL A 192 -3.77 1.32 2.35
C VAL A 192 -3.92 0.83 3.78
N LEU A 193 -2.95 0.07 4.26
CA LEU A 193 -2.97 -0.61 5.54
C LEU A 193 -1.82 -0.08 6.40
N PHE A 194 -2.14 0.54 7.53
CA PHE A 194 -1.18 1.09 8.48
C PHE A 194 -1.06 0.17 9.68
N ASN A 195 0.15 -0.35 9.93
CA ASN A 195 0.49 -1.24 11.04
C ASN A 195 -0.44 -2.46 11.17
N TYR A 196 -0.97 -2.93 10.03
CA TYR A 196 -1.78 -4.14 9.99
C TYR A 196 -0.90 -5.38 10.14
N GLN A 197 -1.09 -6.11 11.24
CA GLN A 197 -0.56 -7.44 11.44
C GLN A 197 -1.72 -8.43 11.48
N LEU A 198 -1.78 -9.32 10.50
CA LEU A 198 -2.81 -10.35 10.40
C LEU A 198 -2.17 -11.73 10.51
N SER A 199 -2.82 -12.60 11.30
CA SER A 199 -2.53 -14.03 11.39
C SER A 199 -2.82 -14.74 10.05
N PRO A 200 -2.45 -16.02 9.87
CA PRO A 200 -2.70 -16.73 8.63
C PRO A 200 -4.18 -16.77 8.24
N HIS A 201 -4.50 -16.21 7.08
CA HIS A 201 -5.86 -16.11 6.55
C HIS A 201 -5.89 -16.22 5.02
N LYS A 202 -7.11 -16.27 4.48
CA LYS A 202 -7.43 -16.18 3.05
C LYS A 202 -8.47 -15.09 2.85
N ASP A 203 -8.34 -14.33 1.77
CA ASP A 203 -9.25 -13.23 1.47
C ASP A 203 -10.50 -13.72 0.74
N HIS A 204 -11.37 -14.45 1.43
CA HIS A 204 -12.58 -14.99 0.81
C HIS A 204 -13.54 -13.92 0.27
N GLY A 205 -13.47 -12.68 0.78
CA GLY A 205 -14.21 -11.53 0.26
C GLY A 205 -13.71 -10.98 -1.07
N ASN A 206 -12.48 -11.33 -1.47
CA ASN A 206 -11.89 -10.91 -2.74
C ASN A 206 -12.30 -11.86 -3.87
N ALA A 207 -12.25 -11.36 -5.11
CA ALA A 207 -12.35 -12.22 -6.29
C ALA A 207 -11.12 -13.12 -6.38
N VAL A 208 -11.22 -14.18 -7.19
CA VAL A 208 -10.12 -15.14 -7.42
C VAL A 208 -8.93 -14.55 -8.20
N THR A 209 -9.07 -13.34 -8.74
CA THR A 209 -7.96 -12.62 -9.38
C THR A 209 -6.87 -12.33 -8.36
N PRO A 210 -5.59 -12.35 -8.75
CA PRO A 210 -4.49 -12.03 -7.84
C PRO A 210 -4.64 -10.65 -7.19
N SER A 211 -4.15 -10.53 -5.97
CA SER A 211 -3.86 -9.25 -5.30
C SER A 211 -2.43 -8.84 -5.61
N LEU A 212 -2.14 -7.53 -5.61
CA LEU A 212 -0.81 -6.96 -5.71
C LEU A 212 -0.51 -6.15 -4.43
N VAL A 213 0.61 -6.41 -3.79
CA VAL A 213 0.95 -5.81 -2.49
C VAL A 213 2.38 -5.24 -2.53
N THR A 214 2.59 -4.02 -2.02
CA THR A 214 3.92 -3.42 -1.89
C THR A 214 3.97 -2.45 -0.71
N SER A 215 5.17 -2.12 -0.22
CA SER A 215 5.32 -1.15 0.86
C SER A 215 5.34 0.29 0.36
N LEU A 216 4.64 1.14 1.12
CA LEU A 216 4.75 2.59 1.06
C LEU A 216 5.58 3.14 2.20
N SER A 217 5.97 2.37 3.23
CA SER A 217 6.86 2.88 4.29
C SER A 217 8.23 2.21 4.25
N LEU A 218 9.23 2.89 4.80
CA LEU A 218 10.52 2.29 5.09
C LEU A 218 10.42 1.63 6.46
N HIS A 219 10.68 0.32 6.51
CA HIS A 219 10.67 -0.49 7.73
C HIS A 219 11.59 -1.70 7.57
N GLU A 220 11.99 -2.30 8.69
CA GLU A 220 12.79 -3.53 8.71
C GLU A 220 11.87 -4.74 8.89
N ASP A 221 12.19 -5.85 8.23
CA ASP A 221 11.35 -7.06 8.16
C ASP A 221 9.92 -6.75 7.65
N GLY A 222 8.89 -7.39 8.19
CA GLY A 222 7.49 -7.13 7.80
C GLY A 222 7.08 -7.75 6.47
N GLU A 223 7.74 -8.83 6.08
CA GLU A 223 7.42 -9.60 4.87
C GLU A 223 5.97 -10.08 4.88
N ILE A 224 5.49 -10.48 3.71
CA ILE A 224 4.32 -11.33 3.62
C ILE A 224 4.76 -12.79 3.58
N TRP A 225 4.28 -13.60 4.52
CA TRP A 225 4.42 -15.04 4.44
C TRP A 225 3.26 -15.59 3.62
N ILE A 226 3.55 -16.48 2.67
CA ILE A 226 2.57 -17.12 1.82
C ILE A 226 2.84 -18.62 1.83
N GLU A 227 1.79 -19.40 2.07
CA GLU A 227 1.83 -20.86 2.08
C GLU A 227 2.41 -21.39 0.76
N ASN A 228 3.41 -22.25 0.92
CA ASN A 228 4.11 -22.94 -0.15
C ASN A 228 4.65 -24.24 0.46
N PRO A 229 4.17 -25.42 0.02
CA PRO A 229 4.65 -26.70 0.52
C PRO A 229 6.17 -26.92 0.38
N GLU A 230 6.81 -26.23 -0.57
CA GLU A 230 8.26 -26.30 -0.80
C GLU A 230 9.04 -25.25 0.01
N GLY A 231 8.34 -24.38 0.74
CA GLY A 231 8.94 -23.34 1.57
C GLY A 231 9.51 -23.88 2.88
N THR A 232 10.38 -23.09 3.52
CA THR A 232 11.03 -23.43 4.79
C THR A 232 10.53 -22.61 5.97
N ALA A 233 9.79 -21.52 5.73
CA ALA A 233 9.26 -20.68 6.78
C ALA A 233 7.97 -21.28 7.32
N VAL A 234 7.95 -21.58 8.62
CA VAL A 234 6.78 -22.14 9.30
C VAL A 234 5.85 -21.02 9.78
N SER A 235 4.54 -21.22 9.60
CA SER A 235 3.48 -20.46 10.26
C SER A 235 2.44 -21.40 10.86
N THR A 236 1.72 -20.96 11.89
CA THR A 236 0.67 -21.74 12.55
C THR A 236 -0.71 -21.29 12.09
N HIS A 237 -1.50 -22.19 11.53
CA HIS A 237 -2.89 -21.94 11.14
C HIS A 237 -3.77 -23.05 11.71
N GLU A 238 -4.80 -22.68 12.47
CA GLU A 238 -5.70 -23.61 13.16
C GLU A 238 -4.95 -24.62 14.06
N GLY A 239 -3.88 -24.16 14.71
CA GLY A 239 -3.03 -24.97 15.58
C GLY A 239 -2.08 -25.92 14.85
N LEU A 240 -2.09 -25.95 13.52
CA LEU A 240 -1.22 -26.80 12.71
C LEU A 240 -0.09 -26.00 12.05
N PRO A 241 1.14 -26.53 12.01
CA PRO A 241 2.22 -25.91 11.27
C PRO A 241 1.96 -26.01 9.76
N ARG A 242 2.20 -24.91 9.06
CA ARG A 242 2.13 -24.75 7.61
C ARG A 242 3.46 -24.24 7.10
N LEU A 243 3.94 -24.80 6.00
CA LEU A 243 5.15 -24.35 5.31
C LEU A 243 4.82 -23.24 4.32
N GLY A 244 5.76 -22.31 4.17
CA GLY A 244 5.64 -21.21 3.22
C GLY A 244 6.95 -20.47 3.00
N CYS A 245 6.85 -19.41 2.20
CA CYS A 245 7.95 -18.51 1.89
C CYS A 245 7.64 -17.11 2.42
N ARG A 246 8.68 -16.38 2.83
CA ARG A 246 8.59 -14.95 3.18
C ARG A 246 9.00 -14.11 1.99
N TYR A 247 8.20 -13.10 1.66
CA TYR A 247 8.47 -12.19 0.56
C TYR A 247 8.54 -10.77 1.10
N SER A 248 9.71 -10.13 0.93
CA SER A 248 9.88 -8.71 1.26
C SER A 248 8.92 -7.85 0.43
N LEU A 249 8.47 -6.74 1.00
CA LEU A 249 7.70 -5.71 0.30
C LEU A 249 8.53 -4.45 0.02
N GLN A 250 9.81 -4.44 0.45
CA GLN A 250 10.74 -3.35 0.18
C GLN A 250 11.32 -3.49 -1.22
N LEU A 251 11.30 -2.40 -2.00
CA LEU A 251 11.79 -2.34 -3.38
C LEU A 251 11.16 -3.32 -4.38
N GLN A 252 10.01 -3.91 -4.04
CA GLN A 252 9.31 -4.84 -4.91
C GLN A 252 7.82 -4.90 -4.59
N ALA A 253 7.04 -5.43 -5.52
CA ALA A 253 5.65 -5.78 -5.30
C ALA A 253 5.46 -7.30 -5.39
N VAL A 254 4.58 -7.85 -4.56
CA VAL A 254 4.26 -9.27 -4.52
C VAL A 254 2.84 -9.46 -5.04
N ARG A 255 2.69 -10.28 -6.08
CA ARG A 255 1.41 -10.57 -6.74
C ARG A 255 1.05 -12.04 -6.58
N PHE A 256 -0.10 -12.33 -5.96
CA PHE A 256 -0.49 -13.70 -5.62
C PHE A 256 -2.01 -13.85 -5.43
N GLN A 257 -2.52 -15.08 -5.42
CA GLN A 257 -3.95 -15.37 -5.28
C GLN A 257 -4.38 -15.38 -3.80
N ALA A 258 -4.48 -14.22 -3.17
CA ALA A 258 -4.83 -14.06 -1.74
C ALA A 258 -6.16 -14.74 -1.34
N HIS A 259 -7.11 -14.87 -2.28
CA HIS A 259 -8.35 -15.62 -2.07
C HIS A 259 -8.13 -17.13 -1.83
N ARG A 260 -7.06 -17.70 -2.40
CA ARG A 260 -6.80 -19.15 -2.38
C ARG A 260 -5.64 -19.54 -1.48
N MET A 261 -4.63 -18.68 -1.42
CA MET A 261 -3.37 -18.94 -0.74
C MET A 261 -3.45 -18.41 0.67
N LEU A 262 -3.12 -19.27 1.63
CA LEU A 262 -3.00 -18.86 3.03
C LEU A 262 -1.80 -17.92 3.15
N HIS A 263 -2.00 -16.77 3.79
CA HIS A 263 -0.96 -15.76 3.94
C HIS A 263 -1.11 -15.01 5.24
N GLN A 264 -0.02 -14.41 5.72
CA GLN A 264 0.02 -13.61 6.94
C GLN A 264 1.02 -12.46 6.81
N THR A 265 0.89 -11.50 7.71
CA THR A 265 1.92 -10.46 7.88
C THR A 265 2.98 -10.94 8.87
N CYS A 266 4.25 -10.94 8.47
CA CYS A 266 5.36 -11.17 9.38
C CYS A 266 5.56 -9.97 10.32
N GLU A 267 6.18 -10.20 11.47
CA GLU A 267 6.57 -9.13 12.38
C GLU A 267 7.56 -8.18 11.70
N TRP A 268 7.54 -6.91 12.12
CA TRP A 268 8.45 -5.87 11.64
C TRP A 268 9.01 -5.07 12.80
N THR A 269 10.10 -4.37 12.53
CA THR A 269 10.81 -3.56 13.52
C THR A 269 11.14 -2.16 13.00
N SER A 270 11.63 -1.31 13.91
CA SER A 270 12.18 0.02 13.67
C SER A 270 11.18 1.13 13.29
N PHE A 271 10.28 0.90 12.33
CA PHE A 271 9.37 1.94 11.83
C PHE A 271 7.96 1.42 11.55
N ASP A 272 7.01 2.35 11.39
CA ASP A 272 5.63 2.01 11.02
C ASP A 272 5.59 1.32 9.65
N ARG A 273 4.76 0.28 9.55
CA ARG A 273 4.54 -0.49 8.32
C ARG A 273 3.29 -0.01 7.61
N VAL A 274 3.45 0.67 6.47
CA VAL A 274 2.37 1.16 5.64
C VAL A 274 2.44 0.46 4.30
N VAL A 275 1.43 -0.33 3.98
CA VAL A 275 1.39 -1.17 2.77
C VAL A 275 0.20 -0.78 1.92
N VAL A 276 0.36 -0.82 0.60
CA VAL A 276 -0.74 -0.72 -0.34
C VAL A 276 -1.04 -2.09 -0.93
N SER A 277 -2.32 -2.44 -0.97
CA SER A 277 -2.85 -3.67 -1.56
C SER A 277 -3.88 -3.31 -2.63
N ALA A 278 -3.64 -3.71 -3.88
CA ALA A 278 -4.55 -3.56 -4.99
C ALA A 278 -5.16 -4.91 -5.35
N TYR A 279 -6.48 -5.04 -5.21
CA TYR A 279 -7.20 -6.30 -5.39
C TYR A 279 -8.58 -6.06 -6.00
N THR A 280 -9.21 -7.14 -6.42
CA THR A 280 -10.59 -7.12 -6.91
C THR A 280 -11.51 -7.63 -5.82
N VAL A 281 -12.54 -6.86 -5.50
CA VAL A 281 -13.59 -7.29 -4.59
C VAL A 281 -14.51 -8.28 -5.31
N SER A 282 -14.98 -9.31 -4.60
CA SER A 282 -15.96 -10.24 -5.17
C SER A 282 -17.24 -9.52 -5.57
N ARG A 283 -17.89 -9.96 -6.66
CA ARG A 283 -19.16 -9.40 -7.16
C ARG A 283 -19.10 -7.92 -7.56
N TRP A 284 -17.92 -7.38 -7.84
CA TRP A 284 -17.78 -6.00 -8.35
C TRP A 284 -18.60 -5.77 -9.63
N GLU A 285 -18.90 -6.83 -10.39
CA GLU A 285 -19.70 -6.79 -11.61
C GLU A 285 -21.16 -6.40 -11.36
N ALA A 286 -21.65 -6.54 -10.13
CA ALA A 286 -22.98 -6.07 -9.72
C ALA A 286 -23.07 -4.54 -9.66
N LEU A 287 -21.94 -3.84 -9.68
CA LEU A 287 -21.88 -2.39 -9.71
C LEU A 287 -22.50 -1.86 -11.02
N GLN A 288 -23.34 -0.83 -10.94
CA GLN A 288 -24.00 -0.26 -12.13
C GLN A 288 -23.00 0.43 -13.07
N MET A 289 -23.32 0.49 -14.37
CA MET A 289 -22.46 1.05 -15.43
C MET A 289 -21.84 2.41 -15.11
N PRO A 290 -22.57 3.43 -14.61
CA PRO A 290 -21.99 4.75 -14.37
C PRO A 290 -20.83 4.74 -13.37
N TRP A 291 -20.93 3.89 -12.36
CA TRP A 291 -19.86 3.73 -11.36
C TRP A 291 -18.64 3.01 -11.94
N GLN A 292 -18.83 2.12 -12.90
CA GLN A 292 -17.72 1.45 -13.58
C GLN A 292 -16.95 2.41 -14.48
N GLU A 293 -17.66 3.25 -15.24
CA GLU A 293 -17.04 4.33 -16.03
C GLU A 293 -16.28 5.29 -15.12
N GLN A 294 -16.85 5.63 -13.95
CA GLN A 294 -16.16 6.44 -12.96
C GLN A 294 -14.89 5.76 -12.41
N LEU A 295 -14.91 4.45 -12.16
CA LEU A 295 -13.69 3.73 -11.72
C LEU A 295 -12.62 3.76 -12.81
N ALA A 296 -12.99 3.48 -14.06
CA ALA A 296 -12.06 3.53 -15.19
C ALA A 296 -11.50 4.96 -15.37
N ASP A 297 -12.34 5.99 -15.26
CA ASP A 297 -11.92 7.40 -15.24
C ASP A 297 -10.88 7.63 -14.15
N LEU A 298 -11.12 7.16 -12.93
CA LEU A 298 -10.18 7.27 -11.79
C LEU A 298 -8.90 6.42 -11.92
N GLY A 299 -8.72 5.69 -13.03
CA GLY A 299 -7.52 4.94 -13.33
C GLY A 299 -7.52 3.48 -12.84
N PHE A 300 -8.65 2.94 -12.39
CA PHE A 300 -8.74 1.51 -12.08
C PHE A 300 -8.71 0.69 -13.37
N TYR A 301 -7.87 -0.34 -13.42
CA TYR A 301 -7.89 -1.29 -14.52
C TYR A 301 -8.82 -2.47 -14.20
N LEU A 302 -10.09 -2.34 -14.58
CA LEU A 302 -11.13 -3.31 -14.22
C LEU A 302 -10.90 -4.69 -14.89
N PRO A 303 -11.17 -5.81 -14.19
CA PRO A 303 -11.14 -7.14 -14.78
C PRO A 303 -12.17 -7.34 -15.92
N ASP A 304 -11.92 -8.31 -16.80
CA ASP A 304 -12.87 -8.69 -17.85
C ASP A 304 -14.09 -9.38 -17.24
N ARG A 305 -15.30 -8.91 -17.57
CA ARG A 305 -16.58 -9.44 -17.07
C ARG A 305 -16.84 -10.91 -17.42
N THR A 306 -16.18 -11.41 -18.46
CA THR A 306 -16.39 -12.76 -18.99
C THR A 306 -15.57 -13.82 -18.26
N VAL A 307 -14.59 -13.42 -17.44
CA VAL A 307 -13.77 -14.33 -16.63
C VAL A 307 -14.59 -14.76 -15.40
N GLN A 308 -15.66 -15.50 -15.65
CA GLN A 308 -16.39 -16.21 -14.61
C GLN A 308 -15.51 -17.35 -14.10
N VAL A 309 -15.06 -17.26 -12.87
CA VAL A 309 -14.94 -18.49 -12.08
C VAL A 309 -16.29 -18.67 -11.41
N LYS A 310 -17.06 -19.65 -11.90
CA LYS A 310 -18.25 -20.16 -11.19
C LYS A 310 -17.82 -20.43 -9.74
N GLN A 311 -18.20 -19.56 -8.82
CA GLN A 311 -18.18 -19.93 -7.41
C GLN A 311 -19.21 -21.05 -7.26
N PRO A 312 -18.86 -22.21 -6.68
CA PRO A 312 -19.87 -23.15 -6.23
C PRO A 312 -20.78 -22.38 -5.27
N ARG A 313 -22.09 -22.52 -5.42
CA ARG A 313 -23.04 -22.02 -4.43
C ARG A 313 -22.67 -22.69 -3.10
N LEU A 314 -22.10 -21.94 -2.17
CA LEU A 314 -22.01 -22.39 -0.79
C LEU A 314 -23.45 -22.56 -0.31
N HIS A 315 -23.77 -23.78 0.12
CA HIS A 315 -25.02 -24.08 0.81
C HIS A 315 -25.17 -23.16 2.04
N ASP A 316 -26.42 -22.79 2.32
CA ASP A 316 -26.91 -21.82 3.30
C ASP A 316 -26.63 -22.14 4.79
N ASP A 317 -25.54 -22.81 5.14
CA ASP A 317 -25.24 -23.17 6.52
C ASP A 317 -23.89 -22.59 6.95
N CYS A 318 -23.87 -21.30 7.30
CA CYS A 318 -23.03 -20.68 8.35
C CYS A 318 -23.23 -19.16 8.36
N LEU A 319 -24.26 -18.69 9.06
CA LEU A 319 -24.37 -17.30 9.51
C LEU A 319 -23.43 -17.09 10.72
N PRO A 320 -22.60 -16.03 10.74
CA PRO A 320 -22.22 -15.39 11.99
C PRO A 320 -22.92 -14.04 12.12
N CYS A 321 -23.68 -13.93 13.21
CA CYS A 321 -24.27 -12.77 13.86
C CYS A 321 -23.84 -11.39 13.34
N VAL A 322 -24.80 -10.70 12.71
CA VAL A 322 -24.89 -9.24 12.69
C VAL A 322 -25.50 -8.81 14.03
N VAL A 323 -24.78 -8.03 14.82
CA VAL A 323 -25.38 -7.23 15.89
C VAL A 323 -25.00 -5.77 15.65
N ARG A 324 -26.08 -5.00 15.48
CA ARG A 324 -26.29 -3.54 15.44
C ARG A 324 -25.11 -2.62 15.69
#